data_AF-A0A7W4HCS4-F1
#
_entry.id   AF-A0A7W4HCS4-F1
#
_cell.length_a   1.000
_cell.length_b   1.000
_cell.length_c   1.000
_cell.angle_alpha   90.00
_cell.angle_beta   90.00
_cell.angle_gamma   90.00
#
_symmetry.space_group_name_H-M   'P 1'
#
loop_
_entity.id
_entity.type
_entity.pdbx_description
1 polymer ?
#
loop_
_entity_poly.entity_id
_entity_poly.type
_entity_poly.pdbx_seq_one_letter_code
_entity_poly.pdbx_strand_id
1 'polypeptide(L)'
;MKMRKFFVLALAAMGAAAAFSSCQKDENSYNAPKVEFRDADNKVITEFSKESFGATDQGITVVVTLGDASISLSKLEVSVLADGKTIKPAYEVKTKMGNGGDVNGKPFATIKLADLNISEGDFALPGLKIVAKATDSKKKDATQELKYKAGSSVTPSKGTPMAKENTAAYVNHALGTGTGAYSFSGRKAVALAGGKEADMEFVNTSTTVDFKANFNSKTGFQFIKVNGKVKYETATTEEVAELLKNGTKSDKLEGLVANDLFVAVAKDGLTYYLVQVTKVETGKFDYTDGAQKASDSSKGHGYMTFKYKSNK
;
A
#
# COMPACT_ATOMS: atom_id res chain seq x y z
N MET A 1 9.30 -73.75 17.58
CA MET A 1 8.08 -73.08 17.08
C MET A 1 8.42 -72.44 15.74
N LYS A 2 7.62 -72.77 14.71
CA LYS A 2 7.39 -72.10 13.42
C LYS A 2 8.53 -71.21 12.85
N MET A 3 9.25 -71.73 11.86
CA MET A 3 9.02 -71.55 10.40
C MET A 3 9.89 -70.42 9.87
N ARG A 4 11.05 -70.79 9.31
CA ARG A 4 11.30 -70.98 7.86
C ARG A 4 11.65 -69.63 7.21
N LYS A 5 12.95 -69.38 6.95
CA LYS A 5 13.70 -69.82 5.73
C LYS A 5 13.15 -69.05 4.51
N PHE A 6 13.88 -68.42 3.59
CA PHE A 6 15.25 -68.47 3.06
C PHE A 6 15.55 -67.05 2.51
N PHE A 7 16.76 -66.48 2.63
CA PHE A 7 18.02 -66.78 1.92
C PHE A 7 18.02 -66.48 0.40
N VAL A 8 19.16 -65.90 -0.03
CA VAL A 8 19.69 -65.72 -1.40
C VAL A 8 19.23 -64.42 -2.08
N LEU A 9 20.02 -63.35 -2.29
CA LEU A 9 21.45 -63.14 -2.64
C LEU A 9 21.86 -63.65 -4.03
N ALA A 10 21.74 -62.80 -5.07
CA ALA A 10 22.65 -62.69 -6.23
C ALA A 10 22.08 -61.64 -7.21
N LEU A 11 22.77 -60.53 -7.46
CA LEU A 11 23.88 -60.32 -8.40
C LEU A 11 23.40 -60.05 -9.85
N ALA A 12 23.98 -58.99 -10.40
CA ALA A 12 23.71 -58.34 -11.66
C ALA A 12 23.47 -59.29 -12.85
N ALA A 13 22.47 -58.93 -13.67
CA ALA A 13 22.44 -59.28 -15.08
C ALA A 13 22.14 -58.00 -15.88
N MET A 14 23.11 -57.60 -16.69
CA MET A 14 22.94 -56.65 -17.78
C MET A 14 21.82 -57.16 -18.69
N GLY A 15 20.85 -56.30 -18.95
CA GLY A 15 19.80 -56.51 -19.94
C GLY A 15 19.59 -55.22 -20.70
N ALA A 16 20.53 -54.89 -21.59
CA ALA A 16 20.29 -53.96 -22.67
C ALA A 16 19.22 -54.58 -23.59
N ALA A 17 17.95 -54.32 -23.29
CA ALA A 17 16.90 -54.35 -24.29
C ALA A 17 16.77 -52.92 -24.80
N ALA A 18 17.54 -52.63 -25.84
CA ALA A 18 17.24 -51.57 -26.78
C ALA A 18 15.87 -51.89 -27.41
N ALA A 19 14.79 -51.48 -26.73
CA ALA A 19 13.58 -51.15 -27.44
C ALA A 19 13.87 -49.80 -28.11
N PHE A 20 14.34 -49.86 -29.35
CA PHE A 20 14.19 -48.78 -30.30
C PHE A 20 12.70 -48.52 -30.51
N SER A 21 12.02 -47.95 -29.50
CA SER A 21 10.83 -47.16 -29.76
C SER A 21 11.35 -45.88 -30.36
N SER A 22 11.56 -45.91 -31.68
CA SER A 22 11.64 -44.76 -32.58
C SER A 22 11.82 -43.44 -31.82
N CYS A 23 13.07 -43.14 -31.44
CA CYS A 23 13.51 -41.77 -31.32
C CYS A 23 13.41 -41.17 -32.72
N GLN A 24 12.20 -40.86 -33.18
CA GLN A 24 12.03 -39.53 -33.71
C GLN A 24 12.47 -38.64 -32.55
N LYS A 25 13.72 -38.17 -32.63
CA LYS A 25 14.03 -36.88 -32.06
C LYS A 25 12.95 -35.98 -32.62
N ASP A 26 11.92 -35.70 -31.83
CA ASP A 26 11.07 -34.56 -32.09
C ASP A 26 12.05 -33.38 -32.04
N GLU A 27 12.50 -32.94 -33.22
CA GLU A 27 13.52 -31.91 -33.41
C GLU A 27 13.04 -30.52 -32.95
N ASN A 28 12.00 -30.45 -32.12
CA ASN A 28 11.51 -29.23 -31.49
C ASN A 28 10.99 -29.48 -30.07
N SER A 29 11.75 -30.19 -29.24
CA SER A 29 11.49 -30.24 -27.79
C SER A 29 11.85 -28.90 -27.14
N TYR A 30 10.95 -27.92 -27.22
CA TYR A 30 11.07 -26.67 -26.47
C TYR A 30 10.45 -26.82 -25.06
N ASN A 31 10.91 -26.03 -24.10
CA ASN A 31 10.45 -26.14 -22.71
C ASN A 31 9.01 -25.63 -22.52
N ALA A 32 8.23 -26.27 -21.65
CA ALA A 32 6.93 -25.75 -21.23
C ALA A 32 7.07 -24.34 -20.63
N PRO A 33 6.00 -23.52 -20.64
CA PRO A 33 6.03 -22.24 -19.97
C PRO A 33 6.35 -22.37 -18.47
N LYS A 34 6.94 -21.34 -17.89
CA LYS A 34 7.10 -21.20 -16.43
C LYS A 34 6.14 -20.14 -15.94
N VAL A 35 5.44 -20.39 -14.84
CA VAL A 35 4.55 -19.40 -14.20
C VAL A 35 5.11 -19.06 -12.83
N GLU A 36 5.21 -17.77 -12.53
CA GLU A 36 5.66 -17.25 -11.24
C GLU A 36 4.68 -16.19 -10.75
N PHE A 37 4.47 -16.15 -9.44
CA PHE A 37 3.83 -15.01 -8.78
C PHE A 37 4.90 -14.10 -8.20
N ARG A 38 4.70 -12.79 -8.32
CA ARG A 38 5.62 -11.79 -7.78
C ARG A 38 4.90 -10.73 -6.96
N ASP A 39 5.56 -10.28 -5.91
CA ASP A 39 5.11 -9.17 -5.08
C ASP A 39 5.39 -7.81 -5.74
N ALA A 40 5.02 -6.73 -5.04
CA ALA A 40 5.26 -5.34 -5.43
C ALA A 40 6.75 -5.00 -5.67
N ASP A 41 7.66 -5.69 -4.97
CA ASP A 41 9.11 -5.53 -5.13
C ASP A 41 9.68 -6.42 -6.25
N ASN A 42 8.81 -7.07 -7.05
CA ASN A 42 9.17 -8.01 -8.11
C ASN A 42 9.89 -9.29 -7.60
N LYS A 43 9.74 -9.66 -6.33
CA LYS A 43 10.29 -10.90 -5.78
C LYS A 43 9.34 -12.06 -6.02
N VAL A 44 9.90 -13.23 -6.35
CA VAL A 44 9.11 -14.46 -6.52
C VAL A 44 8.55 -14.91 -5.17
N ILE A 45 7.24 -15.12 -5.14
CA ILE A 45 6.50 -15.54 -3.94
C ILE A 45 5.73 -16.84 -4.20
N THR A 46 5.53 -17.61 -3.14
CA THR A 46 4.79 -18.88 -3.15
C THR A 46 3.62 -18.87 -2.15
N GLU A 47 3.54 -17.84 -1.33
CA GLU A 47 2.54 -17.65 -0.28
C GLU A 47 2.01 -16.20 -0.32
N PHE A 48 0.77 -15.99 0.14
CA PHE A 48 0.20 -14.66 0.37
C PHE A 48 -0.58 -14.59 1.69
N SER A 49 -0.73 -13.38 2.23
CA SER A 49 -1.59 -13.10 3.39
C SER A 49 -2.66 -12.05 3.04
N LYS A 50 -3.62 -11.84 3.94
CA LYS A 50 -4.67 -10.81 3.76
C LYS A 50 -4.03 -9.41 3.74
N GLU A 51 -3.04 -9.20 4.61
CA GLU A 51 -2.35 -7.94 4.84
C GLU A 51 -1.41 -7.57 3.69
N SER A 52 -0.68 -8.54 3.13
CA SER A 52 0.22 -8.32 1.99
C SER A 52 -0.51 -7.98 0.69
N PHE A 53 -1.83 -8.15 0.66
CA PHE A 53 -2.63 -8.11 -0.56
C PHE A 53 -3.74 -7.06 -0.54
N GLY A 54 -4.22 -6.68 0.66
CA GLY A 54 -5.17 -5.57 0.85
C GLY A 54 -4.52 -4.19 0.97
N ALA A 55 -3.19 -4.10 1.07
CA ALA A 55 -2.49 -2.86 1.45
C ALA A 55 -2.07 -1.96 0.28
N THR A 56 -2.01 -2.44 -0.97
CA THR A 56 -1.49 -1.64 -2.07
C THR A 56 -2.30 -1.83 -3.36
N ASP A 57 -2.54 -0.72 -4.08
CA ASP A 57 -3.08 -0.73 -5.45
C ASP A 57 -2.17 -1.46 -6.47
N GLN A 58 -1.06 -2.06 -6.00
CA GLN A 58 0.00 -2.66 -6.79
C GLN A 58 -0.25 -4.15 -7.16
N GLY A 59 -1.18 -4.84 -6.49
CA GLY A 59 -1.61 -6.20 -6.85
C GLY A 59 -0.50 -7.26 -6.76
N ILE A 60 -0.81 -8.49 -7.21
CA ILE A 60 0.22 -9.53 -7.44
C ILE A 60 0.43 -9.65 -8.94
N THR A 61 1.70 -9.75 -9.32
CA THR A 61 2.06 -9.92 -10.72
C THR A 61 2.20 -11.40 -11.05
N VAL A 62 1.57 -11.83 -12.15
CA VAL A 62 1.79 -13.15 -12.72
C VAL A 62 2.76 -13.00 -13.89
N VAL A 63 3.91 -13.66 -13.78
CA VAL A 63 4.94 -13.68 -14.81
C VAL A 63 4.92 -15.04 -15.48
N VAL A 64 4.81 -15.05 -16.81
CA VAL A 64 4.90 -16.27 -17.61
C VAL A 64 6.15 -16.22 -18.46
N THR A 65 7.10 -17.12 -18.25
CA THR A 65 8.29 -17.22 -19.10
C THR A 65 8.11 -18.33 -20.12
N LEU A 66 8.20 -18.01 -21.40
CA LEU A 66 8.14 -18.99 -22.48
C LEU A 66 9.52 -19.61 -22.70
N GLY A 67 9.55 -20.91 -23.00
CA GLY A 67 10.80 -21.65 -23.20
C GLY A 67 11.54 -21.32 -24.50
N ASP A 68 10.89 -20.60 -25.42
CA ASP A 68 11.43 -20.22 -26.73
C ASP A 68 10.83 -18.88 -27.19
N ALA A 69 11.62 -18.04 -27.86
CA ALA A 69 11.19 -16.75 -28.39
C ALA A 69 10.22 -16.86 -29.58
N SER A 70 10.18 -17.99 -30.28
CA SER A 70 9.22 -18.23 -31.38
C SER A 70 7.82 -18.63 -30.91
N ILE A 71 7.62 -18.73 -29.59
CA ILE A 71 6.38 -19.16 -28.97
C ILE A 71 5.67 -17.96 -28.37
N SER A 72 4.35 -17.96 -28.47
CA SER A 72 3.49 -16.95 -27.87
C SER A 72 2.61 -17.58 -26.79
N LEU A 73 2.16 -16.77 -25.86
CA LEU A 73 1.15 -17.17 -24.88
C LEU A 73 -0.20 -17.22 -25.57
N SER A 74 -0.93 -18.34 -25.48
CA SER A 74 -2.27 -18.47 -26.05
C SER A 74 -3.37 -18.17 -25.04
N LYS A 75 -3.15 -18.50 -23.76
CA LYS A 75 -4.13 -18.27 -22.69
C LYS A 75 -3.45 -18.10 -21.34
N LEU A 76 -4.00 -17.22 -20.51
CA LEU A 76 -3.69 -17.13 -19.08
C LEU A 76 -4.99 -17.03 -18.28
N GLU A 77 -5.19 -18.00 -17.39
CA GLU A 77 -6.36 -18.09 -16.52
C GLU A 77 -5.93 -18.06 -15.06
N VAL A 78 -6.66 -17.30 -14.24
CA VAL A 78 -6.45 -17.28 -12.79
C VAL A 78 -7.74 -17.59 -12.06
N SER A 79 -7.67 -18.55 -11.14
CA SER A 79 -8.82 -19.01 -10.36
C SER A 79 -8.49 -19.06 -8.87
N VAL A 80 -9.52 -19.08 -8.04
CA VAL A 80 -9.38 -19.18 -6.58
C VAL A 80 -9.97 -20.51 -6.13
N LEU A 81 -9.16 -21.29 -5.43
CA LEU A 81 -9.55 -22.57 -4.88
C LEU A 81 -9.52 -22.52 -3.35
N ALA A 82 -10.43 -23.24 -2.71
CA ALA A 82 -10.37 -23.59 -1.30
C ALA A 82 -10.75 -25.06 -1.15
N ASP A 83 -10.02 -25.78 -0.30
CA ASP A 83 -10.20 -27.23 -0.07
C ASP A 83 -10.35 -28.05 -1.38
N GLY A 84 -9.51 -27.74 -2.37
CA GLY A 84 -9.51 -28.40 -3.69
C GLY A 84 -10.69 -28.06 -4.61
N LYS A 85 -11.63 -27.19 -4.19
CA LYS A 85 -12.77 -26.74 -4.99
C LYS A 85 -12.56 -25.32 -5.48
N THR A 86 -12.91 -25.07 -6.74
CA THR A 86 -12.96 -23.71 -7.30
C THR A 86 -14.10 -22.94 -6.63
N ILE A 87 -13.74 -21.89 -5.88
CA ILE A 87 -14.70 -21.00 -5.20
C ILE A 87 -14.92 -19.70 -5.96
N LYS A 88 -13.97 -19.30 -6.82
CA LYS A 88 -14.15 -18.22 -7.80
C LYS A 88 -13.71 -18.73 -9.18
N PRO A 89 -14.56 -18.57 -10.21
CA PRO A 89 -14.28 -19.08 -11.55
C PRO A 89 -13.01 -18.45 -12.13
N ALA A 90 -12.44 -19.12 -13.12
CA ALA A 90 -11.27 -18.64 -13.83
C ALA A 90 -11.55 -17.28 -14.50
N TYR A 91 -10.78 -16.27 -14.10
CA TYR A 91 -10.67 -15.00 -14.79
C TYR A 91 -9.62 -15.14 -15.89
N GLU A 92 -10.04 -14.92 -17.14
CA GLU A 92 -9.12 -14.86 -18.28
C GLU A 92 -8.48 -13.47 -18.34
N VAL A 93 -7.15 -13.44 -18.32
CA VAL A 93 -6.39 -12.21 -18.21
C VAL A 93 -6.26 -11.55 -19.59
N LYS A 94 -6.91 -10.38 -19.75
CA LYS A 94 -7.07 -9.70 -21.05
C LYS A 94 -5.86 -8.89 -21.53
N THR A 95 -4.66 -9.08 -20.98
CA THR A 95 -3.49 -8.29 -21.42
C THR A 95 -3.12 -8.61 -22.88
N LYS A 96 -2.55 -7.63 -23.60
CA LYS A 96 -2.01 -7.86 -24.94
C LYS A 96 -0.92 -8.92 -24.84
N MET A 97 -1.28 -10.16 -25.16
CA MET A 97 -0.36 -11.30 -25.18
C MET A 97 0.73 -10.99 -26.21
N GLY A 98 1.91 -10.60 -25.73
CA GLY A 98 3.03 -10.25 -26.59
C GLY A 98 3.53 -11.47 -27.37
N ASN A 99 4.01 -11.24 -28.60
CA ASN A 99 4.86 -12.21 -29.27
C ASN A 99 6.17 -12.35 -28.49
N GLY A 100 6.71 -13.57 -28.47
CA GLY A 100 7.89 -13.94 -27.72
C GLY A 100 9.07 -12.96 -27.90
N GLY A 101 9.83 -12.79 -26.82
CA GLY A 101 11.12 -12.13 -26.87
C GLY A 101 11.28 -10.82 -26.09
N ASP A 102 10.33 -10.37 -25.27
CA ASP A 102 10.61 -9.29 -24.29
C ASP A 102 11.32 -9.87 -23.05
N VAL A 103 12.62 -10.01 -23.27
CA VAL A 103 13.78 -10.21 -22.39
C VAL A 103 13.61 -9.61 -20.98
N ASN A 104 14.21 -10.26 -19.98
CA ASN A 104 14.63 -9.64 -18.71
C ASN A 104 13.55 -8.82 -17.97
N GLY A 105 12.64 -9.50 -17.27
CA GLY A 105 11.97 -8.88 -16.12
C GLY A 105 10.83 -7.92 -16.44
N LYS A 106 10.13 -8.04 -17.57
CA LYS A 106 8.84 -7.38 -17.75
C LYS A 106 7.65 -8.32 -17.47
N PRO A 107 6.68 -7.89 -16.65
CA PRO A 107 5.52 -8.69 -16.30
C PRO A 107 4.53 -8.87 -17.46
N PHE A 108 4.03 -10.09 -17.65
CA PHE A 108 3.03 -10.42 -18.68
C PHE A 108 1.61 -10.01 -18.29
N ALA A 109 1.31 -10.01 -16.99
CA ALA A 109 0.09 -9.42 -16.44
C ALA A 109 0.24 -9.08 -14.95
N THR A 110 -0.33 -7.95 -14.56
CA THR A 110 -0.59 -7.65 -13.14
C THR A 110 -2.04 -7.96 -12.85
N ILE A 111 -2.31 -8.77 -11.82
CA ILE A 111 -3.65 -9.18 -11.42
C ILE A 111 -3.91 -8.63 -10.01
N LYS A 112 -5.01 -7.89 -9.87
CA LYS A 112 -5.43 -7.37 -8.56
C LYS A 112 -6.40 -8.37 -7.93
N LEU A 113 -6.44 -8.46 -6.59
CA LEU A 113 -7.46 -9.29 -5.91
C LEU A 113 -8.87 -8.86 -6.23
N ALA A 114 -9.07 -7.55 -6.42
CA ALA A 114 -10.37 -7.02 -6.80
C ALA A 114 -10.89 -7.69 -8.09
N ASP A 115 -9.98 -8.01 -9.04
CA ASP A 115 -10.34 -8.71 -10.28
C ASP A 115 -10.78 -10.16 -10.01
N LEU A 116 -10.35 -10.75 -8.89
CA LEU A 116 -10.64 -12.12 -8.47
C LEU A 116 -11.84 -12.24 -7.51
N ASN A 117 -12.46 -11.12 -7.11
CA ASN A 117 -13.63 -11.08 -6.21
C ASN A 117 -13.45 -11.91 -4.91
N ILE A 118 -12.25 -11.88 -4.33
CA ILE A 118 -11.97 -12.49 -3.01
C ILE A 118 -12.53 -11.58 -1.92
N SER A 119 -13.47 -12.10 -1.13
CA SER A 119 -14.16 -11.40 -0.04
C SER A 119 -13.56 -11.73 1.32
N GLU A 120 -13.91 -10.97 2.37
CA GLU A 120 -13.41 -11.23 3.73
C GLU A 120 -13.73 -12.65 4.23
N GLY A 121 -14.90 -13.19 3.87
CA GLY A 121 -15.29 -14.55 4.24
C GLY A 121 -14.47 -15.65 3.59
N ASP A 122 -13.87 -15.38 2.41
CA ASP A 122 -13.10 -16.37 1.67
C ASP A 122 -11.75 -16.67 2.36
N PHE A 123 -11.18 -15.71 3.10
CA PHE A 123 -9.93 -15.88 3.87
C PHE A 123 -10.07 -16.84 5.07
N ALA A 124 -11.30 -17.13 5.51
CA ALA A 124 -11.55 -18.12 6.55
C ALA A 124 -11.61 -19.55 6.01
N LEU A 125 -11.60 -19.74 4.68
CA LEU A 125 -11.73 -21.06 4.07
C LEU A 125 -10.39 -21.82 4.13
N PRO A 126 -10.40 -23.08 4.61
CA PRO A 126 -9.19 -23.89 4.68
C PRO A 126 -8.64 -24.18 3.27
N GLY A 127 -7.30 -24.19 3.16
CA GLY A 127 -6.63 -24.51 1.89
C GLY A 127 -6.85 -23.48 0.78
N LEU A 128 -7.20 -22.24 1.12
CA LEU A 128 -7.32 -21.14 0.16
C LEU A 128 -6.02 -20.99 -0.64
N LYS A 129 -6.14 -20.87 -1.96
CA LYS A 129 -5.02 -20.64 -2.88
C LYS A 129 -5.49 -19.96 -4.17
N ILE A 130 -4.58 -19.22 -4.78
CA ILE A 130 -4.75 -18.68 -6.13
C ILE A 130 -3.99 -19.61 -7.09
N VAL A 131 -4.61 -19.97 -8.20
CA VAL A 131 -4.03 -20.86 -9.20
C VAL A 131 -3.97 -20.13 -10.53
N ALA A 132 -2.77 -20.00 -11.09
CA ALA A 132 -2.55 -19.46 -12.43
C ALA A 132 -2.20 -20.59 -13.39
N LYS A 133 -2.93 -20.69 -14.48
CA LYS A 133 -2.71 -21.63 -15.56
C LYS A 133 -2.38 -20.86 -16.85
N ALA A 134 -1.21 -21.14 -17.41
CA ALA A 134 -0.76 -20.59 -18.68
C ALA A 134 -0.73 -21.69 -19.73
N THR A 135 -1.23 -21.39 -20.93
CA THR A 135 -1.16 -22.26 -22.10
C THR A 135 -0.40 -21.52 -23.20
N ASP A 136 0.59 -22.17 -23.81
CA ASP A 136 1.33 -21.60 -24.93
C ASP A 136 0.64 -21.85 -26.29
N SER A 137 1.14 -21.24 -27.36
CA SER A 137 0.59 -21.37 -28.73
C SER A 137 0.73 -22.76 -29.34
N LYS A 138 1.46 -23.65 -28.67
CA LYS A 138 1.69 -25.04 -29.04
C LYS A 138 1.00 -26.02 -28.07
N LYS A 139 0.11 -25.50 -27.21
CA LYS A 139 -0.74 -26.22 -26.27
C LYS A 139 -0.01 -26.95 -25.13
N LYS A 140 1.20 -26.51 -24.75
CA LYS A 140 1.78 -26.92 -23.46
C LYS A 140 1.23 -26.03 -22.35
N ASP A 141 0.88 -26.68 -21.26
CA ASP A 141 0.32 -26.05 -20.07
C ASP A 141 1.39 -25.93 -18.98
N ALA A 142 1.30 -24.84 -18.21
CA ALA A 142 2.00 -24.69 -16.94
C ALA A 142 1.04 -24.16 -15.89
N THR A 143 1.15 -24.68 -14.68
CA THR A 143 0.30 -24.28 -13.55
C THR A 143 1.18 -23.95 -12.37
N GLN A 144 0.89 -22.82 -11.73
CA GLN A 144 1.51 -22.43 -10.47
C GLN A 144 0.44 -22.09 -9.44
N GLU A 145 0.70 -22.46 -8.20
CA GLU A 145 -0.15 -22.16 -7.06
C GLU A 145 0.51 -21.12 -6.14
N LEU A 146 -0.29 -20.20 -5.63
CA LEU A 146 0.07 -19.27 -4.57
C LEU A 146 -0.81 -19.59 -3.36
N LYS A 147 -0.19 -20.09 -2.29
CA LYS A 147 -0.92 -20.59 -1.13
C LYS A 147 -1.29 -19.46 -0.18
N TYR A 148 -2.51 -19.46 0.34
CA TYR A 148 -2.85 -18.58 1.43
C TYR A 148 -2.20 -19.08 2.73
N LYS A 149 -1.57 -18.17 3.46
CA LYS A 149 -0.98 -18.47 4.75
C LYS A 149 -1.78 -17.80 5.87
N ALA A 150 -2.70 -18.57 6.44
CA ALA A 150 -3.48 -18.15 7.59
C ALA A 150 -2.54 -17.85 8.78
N GLY A 151 -2.72 -16.69 9.41
CA GLY A 151 -1.96 -16.31 10.61
C GLY A 151 -0.47 -16.01 10.39
N SER A 152 0.02 -16.04 9.14
CA SER A 152 1.30 -15.42 8.84
C SER A 152 1.05 -14.07 8.25
N SER A 153 1.33 -13.04 9.03
CA SER A 153 1.81 -11.82 8.43
C SER A 153 3.04 -12.21 7.62
N VAL A 154 2.89 -12.36 6.30
CA VAL A 154 3.91 -11.75 5.45
C VAL A 154 3.76 -10.30 5.84
N THR A 155 4.55 -9.84 6.82
CA THR A 155 4.55 -8.45 7.23
C THR A 155 4.69 -7.72 5.89
N PRO A 156 3.66 -6.98 5.41
CA PRO A 156 3.93 -5.96 4.42
C PRO A 156 5.14 -5.24 5.00
N SER A 157 6.19 -4.92 4.22
CA SER A 157 7.23 -4.04 4.78
C SER A 157 6.45 -2.96 5.52
N LYS A 158 6.57 -2.92 6.87
CA LYS A 158 5.80 -1.97 7.66
C LYS A 158 6.25 -0.69 7.02
N GLY A 159 5.39 -0.05 6.23
CA GLY A 159 5.77 1.12 5.47
C GLY A 159 6.52 2.02 6.43
N THR A 160 7.58 2.66 5.96
CA THR A 160 8.49 3.40 6.83
C THR A 160 7.66 4.24 7.79
N PRO A 161 7.70 3.98 9.12
CA PRO A 161 6.89 4.73 10.06
C PRO A 161 7.20 6.20 9.88
N MET A 162 6.17 7.05 9.93
CA MET A 162 6.43 8.49 9.90
C MET A 162 7.35 8.89 11.05
N ALA A 163 8.15 9.93 10.83
CA ALA A 163 9.17 10.40 11.76
C ALA A 163 8.57 10.92 13.07
N LYS A 164 9.44 11.38 13.97
CA LYS A 164 9.11 11.78 15.35
C LYS A 164 7.88 12.69 15.39
N GLU A 165 6.92 12.30 16.22
CA GLU A 165 5.70 13.04 16.52
C GLU A 165 6.03 14.36 17.25
N ASN A 166 5.34 15.43 16.86
CA ASN A 166 5.23 16.66 17.63
C ASN A 166 3.83 16.73 18.25
N THR A 167 3.76 16.82 19.57
CA THR A 167 2.52 16.78 20.36
C THR A 167 2.05 18.14 20.87
N ALA A 168 2.88 19.18 20.74
CA ALA A 168 2.67 20.49 21.37
C ALA A 168 2.42 21.60 20.32
N ALA A 169 1.62 21.30 19.29
CA ALA A 169 1.31 22.27 18.24
C ALA A 169 -0.05 22.92 18.46
N TYR A 170 -0.13 24.22 18.20
CA TYR A 170 -1.35 25.00 18.37
C TYR A 170 -1.34 26.24 17.49
N VAL A 171 -2.55 26.73 17.21
CA VAL A 171 -2.80 28.01 16.54
C VAL A 171 -3.93 28.73 17.27
N ASN A 172 -3.70 29.99 17.64
CA ASN A 172 -4.70 30.84 18.27
C ASN A 172 -5.54 31.59 17.23
N HIS A 173 -6.55 32.32 17.69
CA HIS A 173 -7.33 33.20 16.87
C HIS A 173 -6.48 34.25 16.13
N ALA A 174 -6.81 34.53 14.86
CA ALA A 174 -6.05 35.45 14.01
C ALA A 174 -6.16 36.93 14.41
N LEU A 175 -7.32 37.37 14.88
CA LEU A 175 -7.56 38.76 15.31
C LEU A 175 -6.99 39.12 16.70
N GLY A 176 -6.50 38.15 17.47
CA GLY A 176 -5.93 38.39 18.81
C GLY A 176 -4.48 38.87 18.80
N THR A 177 -3.89 39.07 19.98
CA THR A 177 -2.46 39.38 20.16
C THR A 177 -1.54 38.16 19.94
N GLY A 178 -2.11 37.02 19.55
CA GLY A 178 -1.48 35.71 19.68
C GLY A 178 -0.80 35.13 18.43
N THR A 179 -0.36 33.89 18.60
CA THR A 179 0.26 33.04 17.58
C THR A 179 -0.80 32.40 16.66
N GLY A 180 -1.34 33.22 15.76
CA GLY A 180 -2.37 32.81 14.78
C GLY A 180 -1.85 32.02 13.56
N ALA A 181 -0.56 31.66 13.55
CA ALA A 181 0.04 30.78 12.55
C ALA A 181 0.92 29.71 13.20
N TYR A 182 1.28 28.69 12.44
CA TYR A 182 2.22 27.64 12.84
C TYR A 182 3.25 27.37 11.74
N SER A 183 4.49 27.12 12.17
CA SER A 183 5.59 26.63 11.35
C SER A 183 5.83 25.16 11.69
N PHE A 184 5.52 24.26 10.77
CA PHE A 184 5.85 22.84 10.89
C PHE A 184 7.36 22.62 10.82
N SER A 185 8.04 23.33 9.92
CA SER A 185 9.51 23.27 9.76
C SER A 185 10.25 23.80 10.99
N GLY A 186 9.80 24.94 11.51
CA GLY A 186 10.33 25.58 12.73
C GLY A 186 9.77 25.00 14.04
N ARG A 187 8.79 24.09 13.96
CA ARG A 187 8.12 23.41 15.09
C ARG A 187 7.61 24.37 16.16
N LYS A 188 7.07 25.51 15.76
CA LYS A 188 6.67 26.61 16.67
C LYS A 188 5.44 27.33 16.18
N ALA A 189 4.68 27.87 17.12
CA ALA A 189 3.61 28.82 16.82
C ALA A 189 4.24 30.18 16.43
N VAL A 190 3.58 30.90 15.51
CA VAL A 190 4.08 32.12 14.89
C VAL A 190 3.03 33.23 15.05
N ALA A 191 3.45 34.39 15.55
CA ALA A 191 2.60 35.57 15.65
C ALA A 191 2.27 36.12 14.26
N LEU A 192 1.01 36.49 14.02
CA LEU A 192 0.61 37.11 12.76
C LEU A 192 1.15 38.54 12.64
N ALA A 193 1.14 39.28 13.74
CA ALA A 193 1.78 40.58 13.84
C ALA A 193 3.26 40.42 14.23
N GLY A 194 4.18 40.78 13.34
CA GLY A 194 5.63 40.76 13.59
C GLY A 194 6.34 39.42 13.35
N GLY A 195 5.61 38.33 13.06
CA GLY A 195 6.21 37.09 12.59
C GLY A 195 6.72 37.19 11.14
N LYS A 196 7.66 36.33 10.77
CA LYS A 196 8.14 36.23 9.38
C LYS A 196 7.16 35.42 8.55
N GLU A 197 6.80 35.95 7.38
CA GLU A 197 5.87 35.27 6.46
C GLU A 197 6.38 33.90 6.00
N ALA A 198 7.70 33.74 5.85
CA ALA A 198 8.34 32.47 5.52
C ALA A 198 8.13 31.36 6.57
N ASP A 199 7.74 31.72 7.80
CA ASP A 199 7.44 30.76 8.88
C ASP A 199 5.92 30.48 8.98
N MET A 200 5.06 31.16 8.19
CA MET A 200 3.60 31.10 8.29
C MET A 200 3.00 30.01 7.37
N GLU A 201 3.33 28.76 7.67
CA GLU A 201 2.96 27.60 6.84
C GLU A 201 1.49 27.20 6.98
N PHE A 202 0.92 27.40 8.16
CA PHE A 202 -0.48 27.11 8.49
C PHE A 202 -1.08 28.26 9.29
N VAL A 203 -1.97 29.01 8.67
CA VAL A 203 -2.39 30.34 9.14
C VAL A 203 -3.88 30.35 9.35
N ASN A 204 -4.33 30.72 10.56
CA ASN A 204 -5.75 30.88 10.82
C ASN A 204 -6.30 32.08 10.05
N THR A 205 -7.48 31.92 9.47
CA THR A 205 -8.15 32.94 8.64
C THR A 205 -9.46 33.44 9.26
N SER A 206 -9.72 33.14 10.53
CA SER A 206 -10.95 33.58 11.21
C SER A 206 -10.96 35.12 11.30
N THR A 207 -11.95 35.73 10.65
CA THR A 207 -12.15 37.19 10.63
C THR A 207 -13.27 37.66 11.57
N THR A 208 -13.96 36.74 12.22
CA THR A 208 -14.98 37.02 13.24
C THR A 208 -14.40 36.93 14.64
N VAL A 209 -15.16 37.30 15.69
CA VAL A 209 -14.70 37.12 17.08
C VAL A 209 -14.63 35.63 17.45
N ASP A 210 -15.53 34.83 16.90
CA ASP A 210 -15.53 33.39 17.13
C ASP A 210 -14.49 32.69 16.25
N PHE A 211 -13.70 31.80 16.87
CA PHE A 211 -12.76 30.93 16.18
C PHE A 211 -13.50 29.92 15.28
N LYS A 212 -13.18 29.90 13.98
CA LYS A 212 -13.83 29.02 12.99
C LYS A 212 -12.97 27.86 12.48
N ALA A 213 -11.75 27.70 13.01
CA ALA A 213 -10.81 26.67 12.57
C ALA A 213 -10.63 26.63 11.03
N ASN A 214 -10.59 27.82 10.41
CA ASN A 214 -10.32 27.99 8.99
C ASN A 214 -8.86 28.39 8.81
N PHE A 215 -8.22 27.84 7.78
CA PHE A 215 -6.79 27.97 7.56
C PHE A 215 -6.42 28.10 6.09
N ASN A 216 -5.30 28.79 5.86
CA ASN A 216 -4.58 28.83 4.60
C ASN A 216 -3.06 28.75 4.84
N SER A 217 -2.28 28.97 3.80
CA SER A 217 -0.82 29.08 3.89
C SER A 217 -0.33 30.39 3.25
N LYS A 218 0.71 31.00 3.83
CA LYS A 218 1.46 32.10 3.18
C LYS A 218 2.76 31.63 2.52
N THR A 219 3.21 30.42 2.82
CA THR A 219 4.44 29.84 2.26
C THR A 219 4.19 28.98 1.01
N GLY A 220 2.93 28.81 0.63
CA GLY A 220 2.52 27.96 -0.50
C GLY A 220 2.34 26.49 -0.12
N PHE A 221 2.17 26.19 1.17
CA PHE A 221 1.73 24.86 1.57
C PHE A 221 0.33 24.59 1.03
N GLN A 222 0.10 23.32 0.67
CA GLN A 222 -1.20 22.80 0.28
C GLN A 222 -1.66 21.75 1.29
N PHE A 223 -2.96 21.54 1.33
CA PHE A 223 -3.61 20.67 2.30
C PHE A 223 -4.46 19.61 1.61
N ILE A 224 -4.48 18.41 2.18
CA ILE A 224 -5.31 17.29 1.72
C ILE A 224 -6.08 16.76 2.92
N LYS A 225 -7.41 16.82 2.91
CA LYS A 225 -8.24 16.17 3.94
C LYS A 225 -8.16 14.65 3.78
N VAL A 226 -7.99 13.92 4.89
CA VAL A 226 -7.84 12.47 4.89
C VAL A 226 -9.14 11.80 5.32
N ASN A 227 -9.71 10.98 4.42
CA ASN A 227 -10.95 10.26 4.68
C ASN A 227 -10.67 8.80 5.04
N GLY A 228 -10.65 8.49 6.35
CA GLY A 228 -10.86 7.16 6.95
C GLY A 228 -9.89 6.01 6.65
N LYS A 229 -9.10 6.07 5.58
CA LYS A 229 -8.18 5.00 5.17
C LYS A 229 -6.88 5.01 5.95
N VAL A 230 -6.33 6.19 6.24
CA VAL A 230 -5.09 6.35 7.00
C VAL A 230 -5.43 6.67 8.46
N LYS A 231 -4.83 5.92 9.38
CA LYS A 231 -4.93 6.17 10.83
C LYS A 231 -3.66 6.85 11.31
N TYR A 232 -3.80 7.92 12.07
CA TYR A 232 -2.68 8.74 12.52
C TYR A 232 -1.62 7.94 13.29
N GLU A 233 -2.06 7.02 14.16
CA GLU A 233 -1.22 6.26 15.08
C GLU A 233 -0.28 5.31 14.34
N THR A 234 -0.78 4.68 13.27
CA THR A 234 -0.09 3.63 12.51
C THR A 234 0.36 4.07 11.11
N ALA A 235 0.15 5.34 10.75
CA ALA A 235 0.46 5.85 9.42
C ALA A 235 1.94 5.67 9.05
N THR A 236 2.13 5.29 7.79
CA THR A 236 3.42 5.11 7.14
C THR A 236 3.67 6.20 6.10
N THR A 237 4.93 6.44 5.73
CA THR A 237 5.26 7.44 4.70
C THR A 237 4.67 7.10 3.33
N GLU A 238 4.51 5.82 3.03
CA GLU A 238 4.03 5.30 1.76
C GLU A 238 2.51 5.48 1.64
N GLU A 239 1.76 5.22 2.71
CA GLU A 239 0.31 5.52 2.77
C GLU A 239 0.04 7.02 2.57
N VAL A 240 0.85 7.88 3.20
CA VAL A 240 0.72 9.33 3.04
C VAL A 240 1.18 9.79 1.67
N ALA A 241 2.24 9.21 1.11
CA ALA A 241 2.67 9.48 -0.26
C ALA A 241 1.59 9.12 -1.30
N GLU A 242 0.80 8.07 -1.05
CA GLU A 242 -0.32 7.73 -1.92
C GLU A 242 -1.47 8.75 -1.81
N LEU A 243 -1.74 9.25 -0.60
CA LEU A 243 -2.66 10.39 -0.42
C LEU A 243 -2.18 11.64 -1.16
N LEU A 244 -0.86 11.88 -1.25
CA LEU A 244 -0.33 13.01 -2.02
C LEU A 244 -0.60 12.87 -3.53
N LYS A 245 -0.60 11.65 -4.07
CA LYS A 245 -0.88 11.41 -5.50
C LYS A 245 -2.35 11.56 -5.83
N ASN A 246 -3.21 10.97 -5.00
CA ASN A 246 -4.63 10.80 -5.31
C ASN A 246 -5.54 11.82 -4.63
N GLY A 247 -5.06 12.46 -3.56
CA GLY A 247 -5.83 13.42 -2.78
C GLY A 247 -5.96 14.78 -3.46
N THR A 248 -7.13 15.39 -3.30
CA THR A 248 -7.40 16.76 -3.75
C THR A 248 -6.63 17.75 -2.89
N LYS A 249 -5.67 18.44 -3.50
CA LYS A 249 -4.91 19.51 -2.85
C LYS A 249 -5.74 20.78 -2.82
N SER A 250 -5.72 21.46 -1.68
CA SER A 250 -6.38 22.74 -1.47
C SER A 250 -5.38 23.72 -0.84
N ASP A 251 -5.49 25.00 -1.18
CA ASP A 251 -4.79 26.08 -0.48
C ASP A 251 -5.49 26.48 0.83
N LYS A 252 -6.65 25.89 1.11
CA LYS A 252 -7.52 26.19 2.25
C LYS A 252 -7.99 24.92 2.96
N LEU A 253 -8.15 25.03 4.28
CA LEU A 253 -8.88 24.09 5.11
C LEU A 253 -9.94 24.85 5.89
N GLU A 254 -11.17 24.34 5.91
CA GLU A 254 -12.28 24.99 6.58
C GLU A 254 -12.98 24.04 7.54
N GLY A 255 -13.46 24.61 8.65
CA GLY A 255 -14.30 23.95 9.64
C GLY A 255 -13.66 22.72 10.25
N LEU A 256 -12.36 22.76 10.56
CA LEU A 256 -11.71 21.63 11.20
C LEU A 256 -12.31 21.39 12.59
N VAL A 257 -12.48 20.11 12.94
CA VAL A 257 -12.97 19.67 14.26
C VAL A 257 -12.00 18.67 14.90
N ALA A 258 -12.20 18.37 16.18
CA ALA A 258 -11.41 17.36 16.87
C ALA A 258 -11.43 16.01 16.14
N ASN A 259 -10.26 15.37 16.07
CA ASN A 259 -9.95 14.13 15.34
C ASN A 259 -9.89 14.24 13.81
N ASP A 260 -10.14 15.42 13.22
CA ASP A 260 -9.88 15.61 11.80
C ASP A 260 -8.42 15.33 11.46
N LEU A 261 -8.22 14.64 10.34
CA LEU A 261 -6.93 14.25 9.82
C LEU A 261 -6.70 14.93 8.46
N PHE A 262 -5.53 15.55 8.30
CA PHE A 262 -5.13 16.14 7.03
C PHE A 262 -3.62 16.02 6.81
N VAL A 263 -3.20 16.14 5.55
CA VAL A 263 -1.78 16.24 5.18
C VAL A 263 -1.49 17.69 4.83
N ALA A 264 -0.48 18.28 5.45
CA ALA A 264 0.11 19.56 5.05
C ALA A 264 1.35 19.30 4.21
N VAL A 265 1.41 19.85 3.01
CA VAL A 265 2.42 19.56 1.98
C VAL A 265 3.15 20.84 1.65
N ALA A 266 4.47 20.84 1.79
CA ALA A 266 5.29 21.97 1.39
C ALA A 266 5.25 22.16 -0.13
N LYS A 267 5.60 23.37 -0.59
CA LYS A 267 5.62 23.73 -2.01
C LYS A 267 6.52 22.82 -2.87
N ASP A 268 7.54 22.21 -2.26
CA ASP A 268 8.44 21.26 -2.93
C ASP A 268 7.77 19.91 -3.25
N GLY A 269 6.62 19.60 -2.63
CA GLY A 269 5.94 18.30 -2.72
C GLY A 269 6.68 17.13 -2.05
N LEU A 270 7.87 17.37 -1.50
CA LEU A 270 8.77 16.37 -0.92
C LEU A 270 8.74 16.39 0.60
N THR A 271 8.36 17.51 1.20
CA THR A 271 8.25 17.66 2.66
C THR A 271 6.79 17.74 3.03
N TYR A 272 6.32 16.83 3.88
CA TYR A 272 4.92 16.75 4.25
C TYR A 272 4.72 16.25 5.68
N TYR A 273 3.58 16.62 6.23
CA TYR A 273 3.21 16.37 7.61
C TYR A 273 1.80 15.77 7.67
N LEU A 274 1.64 14.64 8.35
CA LEU A 274 0.33 14.13 8.70
C LEU A 274 -0.09 14.78 10.01
N VAL A 275 -1.23 15.46 10.01
CA VAL A 275 -1.71 16.30 11.11
C VAL A 275 -3.05 15.80 11.61
N GLN A 276 -3.15 15.54 12.91
CA GLN A 276 -4.41 15.23 13.58
C GLN A 276 -4.79 16.37 14.53
N VAL A 277 -5.97 16.93 14.33
CA VAL A 277 -6.55 17.93 15.22
C VAL A 277 -6.91 17.25 16.54
N THR A 278 -6.40 17.78 17.65
CA THR A 278 -6.68 17.21 18.98
C THR A 278 -7.81 17.95 19.67
N LYS A 279 -7.91 19.26 19.46
CA LYS A 279 -8.94 20.10 20.09
C LYS A 279 -9.19 21.35 19.27
N VAL A 280 -10.44 21.77 19.21
CA VAL A 280 -10.87 23.10 18.75
C VAL A 280 -11.75 23.69 19.84
N GLU A 281 -11.41 24.87 20.33
CA GLU A 281 -12.10 25.54 21.42
C GLU A 281 -12.48 26.96 21.01
N THR A 282 -13.71 27.36 21.34
CA THR A 282 -14.21 28.72 21.15
C THR A 282 -14.56 29.33 22.50
N GLY A 283 -14.46 30.66 22.61
CA GLY A 283 -14.66 31.39 23.87
C GLY A 283 -13.40 32.13 24.31
N LYS A 284 -13.49 32.93 25.38
CA LYS A 284 -12.50 33.95 25.79
C LYS A 284 -11.18 33.38 26.35
N PHE A 285 -10.51 32.54 25.57
CA PHE A 285 -9.27 31.89 25.95
C PHE A 285 -8.29 31.84 24.77
N ASP A 286 -7.01 31.94 25.09
CA ASP A 286 -5.89 31.67 24.19
C ASP A 286 -5.13 30.44 24.67
N TYR A 287 -4.32 29.84 23.79
CA TYR A 287 -3.39 28.78 24.16
C TYR A 287 -1.96 29.30 24.11
N THR A 288 -1.15 28.96 25.11
CA THR A 288 0.26 29.35 25.16
C THR A 288 1.04 28.28 25.89
N ASP A 289 2.11 27.78 25.28
CA ASP A 289 3.07 26.85 25.88
C ASP A 289 2.42 25.63 26.56
N GLY A 290 1.41 25.04 25.92
CA GLY A 290 0.76 23.83 26.41
C GLY A 290 -0.41 24.07 27.38
N ALA A 291 -0.76 25.32 27.66
CA ALA A 291 -1.85 25.65 28.59
C ALA A 291 -2.86 26.64 27.98
N GLN A 292 -4.12 26.43 28.31
CA GLN A 292 -5.18 27.41 28.08
C GLN A 292 -5.03 28.55 29.10
N LYS A 293 -5.15 29.79 28.64
CA LYS A 293 -5.14 31.00 29.45
C LYS A 293 -6.35 31.85 29.12
N ALA A 294 -6.87 32.58 30.11
CA ALA A 294 -7.90 33.58 29.85
C ALA A 294 -7.35 34.61 28.86
N SER A 295 -8.13 34.91 27.84
CA SER A 295 -7.77 35.90 26.82
C SER A 295 -8.15 37.29 27.33
N ASP A 296 -7.17 38.20 27.35
CA ASP A 296 -7.34 39.62 27.62
C ASP A 296 -7.66 40.44 26.35
N SER A 297 -7.61 39.78 25.18
CA SER A 297 -7.92 40.38 23.89
C SER A 297 -9.39 40.80 23.81
N SER A 298 -9.68 41.99 23.29
CA SER A 298 -11.04 42.33 22.86
C SER A 298 -11.37 41.85 21.44
N LYS A 299 -10.38 41.23 20.78
CA LYS A 299 -10.41 40.87 19.36
C LYS A 299 -10.14 39.37 19.21
N GLY A 300 -11.20 38.61 18.96
CA GLY A 300 -11.12 37.20 18.59
C GLY A 300 -10.65 36.28 19.72
N HIS A 301 -11.33 35.15 19.92
CA HIS A 301 -10.96 34.21 20.97
C HIS A 301 -11.14 32.76 20.54
N GLY A 302 -10.36 31.88 21.15
CA GLY A 302 -10.34 30.45 20.86
C GLY A 302 -9.05 30.01 20.19
N TYR A 303 -8.90 28.70 20.06
CA TYR A 303 -7.67 28.09 19.55
C TYR A 303 -7.95 26.70 18.99
N MET A 304 -6.95 26.18 18.26
CA MET A 304 -6.88 24.78 17.88
C MET A 304 -5.54 24.20 18.34
N THR A 305 -5.56 23.03 18.95
CA THR A 305 -4.37 22.20 19.17
C THR A 305 -4.38 21.02 18.22
N PHE A 306 -3.19 20.56 17.87
CA PHE A 306 -3.00 19.42 16.99
C PHE A 306 -1.66 18.74 17.28
N LYS A 307 -1.52 17.53 16.77
CA LYS A 307 -0.25 16.79 16.75
C LYS A 307 0.06 16.41 15.32
N TYR A 308 1.33 16.24 15.00
CA TYR A 308 1.73 15.90 13.63
C TYR A 308 2.99 15.04 13.58
N LYS A 309 3.10 14.24 12.53
CA LYS A 309 4.30 13.46 12.18
C LYS A 309 4.84 13.96 10.86
N SER A 310 6.15 14.07 10.77
CA SER A 310 6.88 14.47 9.55
C SER A 310 7.24 13.24 8.72
N ASN A 311 7.42 13.41 7.41
CA ASN A 311 7.99 12.37 6.57
C ASN A 311 9.51 12.21 6.69
N LYS A 312 10.16 13.15 7.38
CA LYS A 312 11.60 13.20 7.65
C LYS A 312 11.87 13.50 9.13
#